data_AF-A0A7X6N1C4-F1
#
_entry.id   AF-A0A7X6N1C4-F1
#
_cell.length_a   1.000
_cell.length_b   1.000
_cell.length_c   1.000
_cell.angle_alpha   90.00
_cell.angle_beta   90.00
_cell.angle_gamma   90.00
#
_symmetry.space_group_name_H-M   'P 1'
#
loop_
_entity.id
_entity.type
_entity.pdbx_description
1 polymer ?
#
loop_
_entity_poly.entity_id
_entity_poly.type
_entity_poly.pdbx_seq_one_letter_code
_entity_poly.pdbx_strand_id
1 'polypeptide(L)'
;MRKQIKPIVVLTFFALFFATILFTKWGADRAAEAKKAAQKVTPTITTTSSTNSKSKSSLTEEYISRPIIDLSGWQLPTNIDYDAMSNYISGAIIRVQSGMNTKKDNNASDKNGIDKAYKTHIREFQKRDVPVAVYAYVTGKSEEEMRKEAKIFYEASSPFNPTFYWLDVEEKTMPNMDLGVEAFRSELESLGAKNIGIYIGTYFMEDHSISVNKFDAVWMPTYGSDSGYYEALPSTDIDYDLHQYTSRGWSAGISEVVDLNQLSPLKDKMETYKKLFTVPESD
;
A
#
# COMPACT_ATOMS: atom_id res chain seq x y z
N MET A 1 48.51 -33.71 -6.41
CA MET A 1 48.94 -33.16 -7.72
C MET A 1 47.97 -32.05 -8.12
N ARG A 2 48.42 -30.78 -8.13
CA ARG A 2 47.57 -29.62 -8.45
C ARG A 2 47.48 -29.50 -9.98
N LYS A 3 46.28 -29.65 -10.57
CA LYS A 3 46.08 -29.50 -12.02
C LYS A 3 46.27 -28.01 -12.37
N GLN A 4 47.27 -27.70 -13.19
CA GLN A 4 47.50 -26.34 -13.68
C GLN A 4 46.41 -25.98 -14.70
N ILE A 5 45.78 -24.82 -14.50
CA ILE A 5 44.77 -24.29 -15.42
C ILE A 5 45.51 -23.80 -16.68
N LYS A 6 45.02 -24.19 -17.86
CA LYS A 6 45.64 -23.80 -19.14
C LYS A 6 45.54 -22.27 -19.32
N PRO A 7 46.61 -21.57 -19.75
CA PRO A 7 46.61 -20.11 -19.94
C PRO A 7 45.47 -19.58 -20.82
N ILE A 8 45.06 -20.38 -21.83
CA ILE A 8 43.93 -20.07 -22.72
C ILE A 8 42.61 -19.92 -21.96
N VAL A 9 42.37 -20.75 -20.94
CA VAL A 9 41.13 -20.72 -20.13
C VAL A 9 41.07 -19.45 -19.28
N VAL A 10 42.22 -19.02 -18.77
CA VAL A 10 42.33 -17.77 -18.00
C VAL A 10 42.08 -16.56 -18.90
N LEU A 11 42.67 -16.54 -20.10
CA LEU A 11 42.46 -15.47 -21.08
C LEU A 11 41.00 -15.38 -21.55
N THR A 12 40.34 -16.51 -21.81
CA THR A 12 38.91 -16.51 -22.20
C THR A 12 38.01 -16.03 -21.06
N PHE A 13 38.31 -16.43 -19.82
CA PHE A 13 37.57 -15.97 -18.64
C PHE A 13 37.66 -14.45 -18.48
N PHE A 14 38.86 -13.86 -18.56
CA PHE A 14 39.02 -12.41 -18.44
C PHE A 14 38.40 -11.66 -19.61
N ALA A 15 38.48 -12.17 -20.84
CA ALA A 15 37.82 -11.56 -21.99
C ALA A 15 36.29 -11.51 -21.83
N LEU A 16 35.67 -12.61 -21.36
CA LEU A 16 34.24 -12.65 -21.03
C LEU A 16 33.88 -11.71 -19.88
N PHE A 17 34.72 -11.65 -18.84
CA PHE A 17 34.51 -10.77 -17.69
C PHE A 17 34.60 -9.28 -18.06
N PHE A 18 35.52 -8.89 -18.94
CA PHE A 18 35.58 -7.51 -19.43
C PHE A 18 34.40 -7.18 -20.37
N ALA A 19 33.95 -8.15 -21.18
CA ALA A 19 32.78 -7.96 -22.03
C ALA A 19 31.49 -7.74 -21.22
N THR A 20 31.29 -8.44 -20.10
CA THR A 20 30.12 -8.23 -19.22
C THR A 20 30.17 -6.87 -18.51
N ILE A 21 31.35 -6.41 -18.09
CA ILE A 21 31.51 -5.07 -17.51
C ILE A 21 31.19 -3.98 -18.55
N LEU A 22 31.62 -4.14 -19.80
CA LEU A 22 31.32 -3.19 -20.86
C LEU A 22 29.83 -3.17 -21.22
N PHE A 23 29.17 -4.33 -21.27
CA PHE A 23 27.73 -4.43 -21.52
C PHE A 23 26.88 -3.82 -20.39
N THR A 24 27.25 -4.07 -19.14
CA THR A 24 26.54 -3.50 -17.97
C THR A 24 26.69 -1.98 -17.92
N LYS A 25 27.89 -1.45 -18.19
CA LYS A 25 28.12 0.00 -18.29
C LYS A 25 27.32 0.63 -19.42
N TRP A 26 27.31 0.00 -20.60
CA TRP A 26 26.52 0.48 -21.74
C TRP A 26 25.00 0.51 -21.45
N GLY A 27 24.48 -0.50 -20.75
CA GLY A 27 23.09 -0.51 -20.29
C GLY A 27 22.78 0.61 -19.29
N ALA A 28 23.69 0.85 -18.33
CA ALA A 28 23.55 1.92 -17.34
C ALA A 28 23.58 3.32 -17.99
N ASP A 29 24.46 3.53 -18.96
CA ASP A 29 24.56 4.80 -19.69
C ASP A 29 23.28 5.08 -20.50
N ARG A 30 22.71 4.06 -21.17
CA ARG A 30 21.43 4.20 -21.88
C ARG A 30 20.25 4.44 -20.95
N ALA A 31 20.22 3.82 -19.77
CA ALA A 31 19.20 4.07 -18.76
C ALA A 31 19.30 5.51 -18.21
N ALA A 32 20.52 6.03 -18.02
CA ALA A 32 20.75 7.40 -17.61
C ALA A 32 20.35 8.41 -18.69
N GLU A 33 20.61 8.11 -19.97
CA GLU A 33 20.15 8.92 -21.10
C GLU A 33 18.62 8.92 -21.24
N ALA A 34 17.97 7.76 -21.07
CA ALA A 34 16.50 7.67 -21.07
C ALA A 34 15.86 8.49 -19.93
N LYS A 35 16.45 8.45 -18.72
CA LYS A 35 16.02 9.30 -17.59
C LYS A 35 16.20 10.80 -17.88
N LYS A 36 17.30 11.20 -18.52
CA LYS A 36 17.52 12.60 -18.94
C LYS A 36 16.58 13.04 -20.06
N ALA A 37 16.21 12.13 -20.97
CA ALA A 37 15.24 12.40 -22.03
C ALA A 37 13.82 12.56 -21.47
N ALA A 38 13.43 11.72 -20.50
CA ALA A 38 12.15 11.81 -19.80
C ALA A 38 11.99 13.12 -18.99
N GLN A 39 13.08 13.67 -18.45
CA GLN A 39 13.07 14.96 -17.76
C GLN A 39 13.01 16.19 -18.69
N LYS A 40 13.22 16.02 -20.01
CA LYS A 40 13.21 17.13 -20.99
C LYS A 40 11.85 17.36 -21.67
N VAL A 41 10.86 16.52 -21.40
CA VAL A 41 9.51 16.68 -21.95
C VAL A 41 8.64 17.43 -20.95
N THR A 42 8.69 18.76 -21.00
CA THR A 42 7.74 19.62 -20.30
C THR A 42 6.42 19.65 -21.08
N PRO A 43 5.27 19.26 -20.50
CA PRO A 43 3.99 19.51 -21.15
C PRO A 43 3.66 21.00 -20.98
N THR A 44 3.50 21.69 -22.11
CA THR A 44 3.00 23.07 -22.16
C THR A 44 1.54 23.09 -21.71
N ILE A 45 1.30 23.46 -20.45
CA ILE A 45 -0.05 23.75 -19.96
C ILE A 45 -0.45 25.13 -20.47
N THR A 46 -1.34 25.17 -21.45
CA THR A 46 -2.00 26.40 -21.89
C THR A 46 -2.99 26.82 -20.82
N THR A 47 -2.68 27.91 -20.12
CA THR A 47 -3.52 28.49 -19.07
C THR A 47 -4.76 29.10 -19.71
N THR A 48 -5.92 28.46 -19.56
CA THR A 48 -7.21 29.14 -19.76
C THR A 48 -7.81 29.37 -18.38
N SER A 49 -7.80 30.63 -17.95
CA SER A 49 -8.45 31.08 -16.73
C SER A 49 -9.96 30.96 -16.88
N SER A 50 -10.60 30.15 -16.05
CA SER A 50 -12.04 30.24 -15.79
C SER A 50 -12.30 30.22 -14.29
N THR A 51 -12.83 31.36 -13.84
CA THR A 51 -13.40 31.68 -12.54
C THR A 51 -14.43 30.67 -12.02
N ASN A 52 -14.37 30.39 -10.71
CA ASN A 52 -15.43 30.01 -9.77
C ASN A 52 -16.62 29.17 -10.28
N SER A 53 -16.63 27.89 -9.90
CA SER A 53 -17.72 27.35 -9.07
C SER A 53 -17.20 26.11 -8.30
N LYS A 54 -17.50 26.03 -7.00
CA LYS A 54 -17.39 24.79 -6.22
C LYS A 54 -18.42 23.80 -6.79
N SER A 55 -18.05 23.09 -7.83
CA SER A 55 -18.78 21.93 -8.33
C SER A 55 -18.34 20.73 -7.50
N LYS A 56 -19.30 20.14 -6.78
CA LYS A 56 -19.18 18.80 -6.19
C LYS A 56 -18.67 17.87 -7.30
N SER A 57 -17.39 17.48 -7.24
CA SER A 57 -16.72 16.68 -8.26
C SER A 57 -17.58 15.44 -8.55
N SER A 58 -18.16 15.35 -9.75
CA SER A 58 -18.80 14.12 -10.19
C SER A 58 -17.70 13.08 -10.35
N LEU A 59 -17.77 12.01 -9.56
CA LEU A 59 -16.83 10.89 -9.63
C LEU A 59 -16.75 10.35 -11.07
N THR A 60 -15.58 10.41 -11.71
CA THR A 60 -15.37 9.99 -13.10
C THR A 60 -14.59 8.67 -13.17
N GLU A 61 -14.76 7.93 -14.27
CA GLU A 61 -13.95 6.74 -14.58
C GLU A 61 -12.45 7.05 -14.60
N GLU A 62 -12.06 8.21 -15.14
CA GLU A 62 -10.66 8.65 -15.14
C GLU A 62 -10.12 8.77 -13.71
N TYR A 63 -10.87 9.42 -12.82
CA TYR A 63 -10.46 9.61 -11.43
C TYR A 63 -10.30 8.27 -10.71
N ILE A 64 -11.29 7.37 -10.77
CA ILE A 64 -11.23 6.07 -10.08
C ILE A 64 -10.21 5.10 -10.68
N SER A 65 -9.74 5.37 -11.91
CA SER A 65 -8.66 4.60 -12.54
C SER A 65 -7.26 4.97 -12.05
N ARG A 66 -7.11 6.09 -11.34
CA ARG A 66 -5.84 6.46 -10.69
C ARG A 66 -5.52 5.47 -9.58
N PRO A 67 -4.23 5.20 -9.30
CA PRO A 67 -3.85 4.29 -8.24
C PRO A 67 -4.38 4.75 -6.88
N ILE A 68 -4.65 3.76 -6.04
CA ILE A 68 -4.86 3.95 -4.61
C ILE A 68 -3.51 3.68 -3.95
N ILE A 69 -3.09 4.54 -3.03
CA ILE A 69 -1.84 4.34 -2.31
C ILE A 69 -2.11 3.86 -0.90
N ASP A 70 -1.19 3.10 -0.33
CA ASP A 70 -1.13 2.92 1.11
C ASP A 70 0.21 3.43 1.64
N LEU A 71 0.16 4.07 2.81
CA LEU A 71 1.30 4.76 3.41
C LEU A 71 1.37 4.49 4.90
N SER A 72 2.57 4.63 5.43
CA SER A 72 2.87 4.55 6.85
C SER A 72 3.92 5.59 7.24
N GLY A 73 4.33 5.61 8.50
CA GLY A 73 5.45 6.42 8.96
C GLY A 73 6.80 6.12 8.31
N TRP A 74 6.91 5.09 7.46
CA TRP A 74 8.09 4.90 6.61
C TRP A 74 8.18 5.93 5.48
N GLN A 75 7.04 6.45 5.00
CA GLN A 75 6.99 7.56 4.06
C GLN A 75 6.86 8.86 4.85
N LEU A 76 8.00 9.48 5.18
CA LEU A 76 8.02 10.65 6.07
C LEU A 76 7.20 11.81 5.48
N PRO A 77 6.27 12.42 6.23
CA PRO A 77 5.47 13.54 5.73
C PRO A 77 6.28 14.72 5.20
N THR A 78 7.48 14.94 5.72
CA THR A 78 8.40 16.00 5.27
C THR A 78 8.94 15.80 3.86
N ASN A 79 8.83 14.57 3.33
CA ASN A 79 9.34 14.19 2.01
C ASN A 79 8.20 14.10 0.97
N ILE A 80 6.97 14.44 1.37
CA ILE A 80 5.78 14.34 0.53
C ILE A 80 5.26 15.74 0.18
N ASP A 81 5.24 16.04 -1.11
CA ASP A 81 4.41 17.10 -1.67
C ASP A 81 2.98 16.56 -1.87
N TYR A 82 2.12 16.80 -0.88
CA TYR A 82 0.72 16.37 -0.90
C TYR A 82 -0.11 17.09 -1.96
N ASP A 83 0.26 18.32 -2.34
CA ASP A 83 -0.43 19.05 -3.42
C ASP A 83 -0.20 18.32 -4.74
N ALA A 84 1.05 17.93 -5.03
CA ALA A 84 1.36 17.11 -6.20
C ALA A 84 0.69 15.74 -6.10
N MET A 85 0.90 14.99 -5.01
CA MET A 85 0.45 13.60 -4.88
C MET A 85 -1.06 13.43 -5.00
N SER A 86 -1.85 14.30 -4.35
CA SER A 86 -3.31 14.23 -4.36
C SER A 86 -3.93 14.31 -5.77
N ASN A 87 -3.23 14.92 -6.73
CA ASN A 87 -3.70 15.03 -8.11
C ASN A 87 -3.54 13.73 -8.92
N TYR A 88 -2.78 12.75 -8.43
CA TYR A 88 -2.44 11.52 -9.17
C TYR A 88 -2.95 10.23 -8.51
N ILE A 89 -3.67 10.35 -7.40
CA ILE A 89 -4.25 9.21 -6.69
C ILE A 89 -5.77 9.33 -6.64
N SER A 90 -6.44 8.21 -6.43
CA SER A 90 -7.90 8.16 -6.20
C SER A 90 -8.27 7.90 -4.76
N GLY A 91 -7.34 7.45 -3.91
CA GLY A 91 -7.59 7.19 -2.50
C GLY A 91 -6.29 6.91 -1.76
N ALA A 92 -6.34 6.99 -0.43
CA ALA A 92 -5.21 6.66 0.44
C ALA A 92 -5.65 5.71 1.57
N ILE A 93 -4.80 4.74 1.92
CA ILE A 93 -4.99 3.84 3.07
C ILE A 93 -3.82 4.05 4.02
N ILE A 94 -4.08 4.57 5.21
CA ILE A 94 -3.01 5.04 6.10
C ILE A 94 -2.83 4.11 7.30
N ARG A 95 -1.59 3.68 7.54
CA ARG A 95 -1.26 2.92 8.75
C ARG A 95 -1.46 3.78 9.98
N VAL A 96 -2.22 3.28 10.94
CA VAL A 96 -2.40 3.93 12.24
C VAL A 96 -1.65 3.17 13.32
N GLN A 97 -1.51 1.85 13.15
CA GLN A 97 -0.87 0.98 14.13
C GLN A 97 -0.02 -0.10 13.45
N SER A 98 1.19 -0.32 13.96
CA SER A 98 2.16 -1.32 13.52
C SER A 98 2.25 -2.48 14.52
N GLY A 99 1.11 -2.95 15.03
CA GLY A 99 1.03 -3.99 16.05
C GLY A 99 1.47 -3.55 17.45
N MET A 100 0.81 -4.06 18.50
CA MET A 100 1.18 -3.69 19.88
C MET A 100 2.50 -4.30 20.36
N ASN A 101 2.99 -5.32 19.64
CA ASN A 101 4.21 -6.05 19.98
C ASN A 101 5.48 -5.37 19.45
N THR A 102 5.37 -4.23 18.78
CA THR A 102 6.50 -3.40 18.37
C THR A 102 7.16 -2.75 19.58
N LYS A 103 8.27 -3.35 20.06
CA LYS A 103 8.97 -2.92 21.29
C LYS A 103 10.04 -1.85 21.07
N LYS A 104 10.33 -1.47 19.83
CA LYS A 104 11.38 -0.51 19.49
C LYS A 104 10.77 0.71 18.82
N ASP A 105 10.97 1.85 19.46
CA ASP A 105 10.82 3.15 18.84
C ASP A 105 11.71 3.21 17.57
N ASN A 106 11.10 3.55 16.44
CA ASN A 106 11.78 3.71 15.16
C ASN A 106 11.24 4.94 14.42
N ASN A 107 11.70 5.19 13.20
CA ASN A 107 11.27 6.38 12.45
C ASN A 107 9.75 6.39 12.15
N ALA A 108 9.14 5.22 12.00
CA ALA A 108 7.77 5.06 11.54
C ALA A 108 6.75 4.90 12.67
N SER A 109 7.10 4.25 13.79
CA SER A 109 6.19 4.01 14.91
C SER A 109 6.83 4.26 16.27
N ASP A 110 6.02 4.62 17.26
CA ASP A 110 6.45 4.71 18.65
C ASP A 110 6.61 3.33 19.30
N LYS A 111 7.04 3.32 20.56
CA LYS A 111 7.27 2.10 21.36
C LYS A 111 6.00 1.30 21.69
N ASN A 112 4.82 1.85 21.41
CA ASN A 112 3.52 1.19 21.60
C ASN A 112 2.92 0.74 20.26
N GLY A 113 3.67 0.89 19.17
CA GLY A 113 3.23 0.55 17.83
C GLY A 113 2.32 1.60 17.17
N ILE A 114 2.13 2.78 17.76
CA ILE A 114 1.37 3.85 17.10
C ILE A 114 2.22 4.46 16.00
N ASP A 115 1.67 4.54 14.80
CA ASP A 115 2.33 5.18 13.67
C ASP A 115 2.57 6.67 13.99
N LYS A 116 3.75 7.20 13.64
CA LYS A 116 4.12 8.58 13.96
C LYS A 116 3.59 9.59 12.94
N ALA A 117 3.25 9.13 11.73
CA ALA A 117 2.90 9.98 10.60
C ALA A 117 1.40 9.99 10.29
N TYR A 118 0.63 9.00 10.76
CA TYR A 118 -0.79 8.83 10.37
C TYR A 118 -1.62 10.11 10.46
N LYS A 119 -1.51 10.87 11.56
CA LYS A 119 -2.30 12.11 11.73
C LYS A 119 -2.01 13.14 10.64
N THR A 120 -0.75 13.24 10.19
CA THR A 120 -0.36 14.18 9.14
C THR A 120 -0.84 13.67 7.80
N HIS A 121 -0.60 12.40 7.47
CA HIS A 121 -1.09 11.81 6.21
C HIS A 121 -2.60 11.98 6.06
N ILE A 122 -3.39 11.55 7.06
CA ILE A 122 -4.85 11.61 7.01
C ILE A 122 -5.32 13.05 6.80
N ARG A 123 -4.81 14.00 7.60
CA ARG A 123 -5.22 15.41 7.50
C ARG A 123 -4.85 16.05 6.18
N GLU A 124 -3.64 15.80 5.67
CA GLU A 124 -3.18 16.41 4.42
C GLU A 124 -3.95 15.86 3.21
N PHE A 125 -4.30 14.57 3.19
CA PHE A 125 -5.14 14.01 2.13
C PHE A 125 -6.59 14.46 2.22
N GLN A 126 -7.20 14.42 3.41
CA GLN A 126 -8.58 14.87 3.61
C GLN A 126 -8.76 16.36 3.29
N LYS A 127 -7.77 17.20 3.62
CA LYS A 127 -7.76 18.63 3.26
C LYS A 127 -7.81 18.87 1.75
N ARG A 128 -7.41 17.87 0.95
CA ARG A 128 -7.38 17.90 -0.52
C ARG A 128 -8.47 17.04 -1.14
N ASP A 129 -9.51 16.74 -0.37
CA ASP A 129 -10.67 15.95 -0.81
C ASP A 129 -10.31 14.52 -1.29
N VAL A 130 -9.16 13.98 -0.87
CA VAL A 130 -8.81 12.57 -1.10
C VAL A 130 -9.48 11.73 -0.01
N PRO A 131 -10.28 10.70 -0.36
CA PRO A 131 -10.86 9.81 0.64
C PRO A 131 -9.79 8.93 1.28
N VAL A 132 -9.90 8.75 2.60
CA VAL A 132 -8.88 8.07 3.40
C VAL A 132 -9.49 6.90 4.16
N ALA A 133 -8.97 5.70 3.91
CA ALA A 133 -9.13 4.53 4.76
C ALA A 133 -7.92 4.38 5.70
N VAL A 134 -8.01 3.49 6.68
CA VAL A 134 -6.92 3.25 7.65
C VAL A 134 -6.65 1.77 7.81
N TYR A 135 -5.43 1.41 8.20
CA TYR A 135 -5.08 0.02 8.50
C TYR A 135 -4.25 -0.14 9.79
N ALA A 136 -4.28 -1.35 10.34
CA ALA A 136 -3.44 -1.78 11.45
C ALA A 136 -2.77 -3.13 11.13
N TYR A 137 -1.46 -3.20 11.30
CA TYR A 137 -0.68 -4.45 11.24
C TYR A 137 -0.99 -5.30 12.47
N VAL A 138 -1.61 -6.47 12.26
CA VAL A 138 -2.22 -7.31 13.30
C VAL A 138 -1.20 -8.24 13.94
N THR A 139 -0.90 -8.05 15.24
CA THR A 139 0.18 -8.81 15.91
C THR A 139 -0.16 -9.41 17.28
N GLY A 140 -1.41 -9.36 17.71
CA GLY A 140 -1.83 -9.87 19.02
C GLY A 140 -1.50 -11.35 19.20
N LYS A 141 -1.06 -11.77 20.40
CA LYS A 141 -0.67 -13.17 20.70
C LYS A 141 -1.75 -13.95 21.46
N SER A 142 -2.87 -13.30 21.73
CA SER A 142 -4.06 -13.87 22.36
C SER A 142 -5.28 -13.09 21.89
N GLU A 143 -6.48 -13.63 22.07
CA GLU A 143 -7.72 -12.90 21.78
C GLU A 143 -7.82 -11.58 22.58
N GLU A 144 -7.34 -11.57 23.84
CA GLU A 144 -7.29 -10.36 24.66
C GLU A 144 -6.37 -9.30 24.07
N GLU A 145 -5.18 -9.70 23.59
CA GLU A 145 -4.28 -8.79 22.89
C GLU A 145 -4.93 -8.30 21.58
N MET A 146 -5.56 -9.18 20.79
CA MET A 146 -6.23 -8.77 19.54
C MET A 146 -7.32 -7.72 19.77
N ARG A 147 -8.17 -7.90 20.80
CA ARG A 147 -9.19 -6.91 21.17
C ARG A 147 -8.57 -5.60 21.65
N LYS A 148 -7.54 -5.67 22.48
CA LYS A 148 -6.82 -4.48 22.92
C LYS A 148 -6.18 -3.74 21.75
N GLU A 149 -5.66 -4.46 20.75
CA GLU A 149 -5.10 -3.88 19.53
C GLU A 149 -6.17 -3.14 18.73
N ALA A 150 -7.30 -3.79 18.46
CA ALA A 150 -8.46 -3.20 17.78
C ALA A 150 -8.96 -1.93 18.48
N LYS A 151 -9.03 -1.93 19.81
CA LYS A 151 -9.43 -0.77 20.60
C LYS A 151 -8.49 0.42 20.42
N ILE A 152 -7.18 0.18 20.51
CA ILE A 152 -6.16 1.22 20.32
C ILE A 152 -6.25 1.78 18.90
N PHE A 153 -6.36 0.90 17.90
CA PHE A 153 -6.50 1.29 16.50
C PHE A 153 -7.74 2.17 16.27
N TYR A 154 -8.90 1.74 16.78
CA TYR A 154 -10.16 2.46 16.62
C TYR A 154 -10.18 3.82 17.32
N GLU A 155 -9.73 3.90 18.58
CA GLU A 155 -9.65 5.15 19.33
C GLU A 155 -8.72 6.17 18.66
N ALA A 156 -7.62 5.70 18.06
CA ALA A 156 -6.67 6.56 17.35
C ALA A 156 -7.22 7.10 16.02
N SER A 157 -8.03 6.32 15.31
CA SER A 157 -8.42 6.60 13.91
C SER A 157 -9.85 7.11 13.73
N SER A 158 -10.79 6.72 14.60
CA SER A 158 -12.19 7.15 14.53
C SER A 158 -12.41 8.67 14.50
N PRO A 159 -11.60 9.55 15.15
CA PRO A 159 -11.79 10.99 15.05
C PRO A 159 -11.59 11.58 13.65
N PHE A 160 -11.06 10.79 12.71
CA PHE A 160 -10.82 11.20 11.32
C PHE A 160 -11.89 10.71 10.35
N ASN A 161 -12.90 9.95 10.80
CA ASN A 161 -13.96 9.40 9.96
C ASN A 161 -13.44 8.66 8.71
N PRO A 162 -12.56 7.64 8.87
CA PRO A 162 -12.02 6.91 7.73
C PRO A 162 -13.12 6.16 6.96
N THR A 163 -12.91 5.96 5.66
CA THR A 163 -13.89 5.25 4.80
C THR A 163 -13.94 3.75 5.05
N PHE A 164 -12.84 3.17 5.55
CA PHE A 164 -12.68 1.75 5.82
C PHE A 164 -11.62 1.52 6.91
N TYR A 165 -11.77 0.43 7.66
CA TYR A 165 -10.79 -0.09 8.60
C TYR A 165 -10.24 -1.42 8.06
N TRP A 166 -8.94 -1.49 7.81
CA TRP A 166 -8.29 -2.69 7.27
C TRP A 166 -7.44 -3.39 8.34
N LEU A 167 -7.62 -4.70 8.49
CA LEU A 167 -6.74 -5.57 9.25
C LEU A 167 -5.65 -6.08 8.32
N ASP A 168 -4.41 -5.68 8.55
CA ASP A 168 -3.23 -6.13 7.80
C ASP A 168 -2.65 -7.39 8.48
N VAL A 169 -2.87 -8.55 7.85
CA VAL A 169 -2.62 -9.88 8.42
C VAL A 169 -1.56 -10.62 7.60
N GLU A 170 -0.32 -10.60 8.09
CA GLU A 170 0.84 -11.18 7.36
C GLU A 170 1.71 -12.11 8.21
N GLU A 171 1.53 -12.14 9.53
CA GLU A 171 2.33 -12.96 10.44
C GLU A 171 1.49 -13.82 11.37
N LYS A 172 1.94 -15.05 11.62
CA LYS A 172 1.26 -15.97 12.54
C LYS A 172 1.73 -15.72 13.97
N THR A 173 0.91 -15.02 14.75
CA THR A 173 1.18 -14.71 16.17
C THR A 173 0.41 -15.58 17.15
N MET A 174 -0.57 -16.34 16.67
CA MET A 174 -1.39 -17.24 17.47
C MET A 174 -1.42 -18.66 16.87
N PRO A 175 -1.53 -19.73 17.70
CA PRO A 175 -1.70 -21.09 17.21
C PRO A 175 -2.91 -21.23 16.27
N ASN A 176 -4.04 -20.63 16.65
CA ASN A 176 -5.21 -20.43 15.83
C ASN A 176 -5.30 -18.94 15.44
N MET A 177 -4.80 -18.62 14.25
CA MET A 177 -4.72 -17.23 13.78
C MET A 177 -6.10 -16.68 13.38
N ASP A 178 -6.95 -17.51 12.77
CA ASP A 178 -8.33 -17.15 12.40
C ASP A 178 -9.14 -16.64 13.61
N LEU A 179 -9.03 -17.33 14.75
CA LEU A 179 -9.67 -16.91 16.00
C LEU A 179 -9.18 -15.53 16.47
N GLY A 180 -7.88 -15.26 16.35
CA GLY A 180 -7.29 -13.96 16.69
C GLY A 180 -7.78 -12.84 15.78
N VAL A 181 -7.79 -13.09 14.47
CA VAL A 181 -8.29 -12.16 13.45
C VAL A 181 -9.77 -11.83 13.68
N GLU A 182 -10.59 -12.82 13.98
CA GLU A 182 -12.01 -12.61 14.32
C GLU A 182 -12.19 -11.84 15.64
N ALA A 183 -11.35 -12.08 16.65
CA ALA A 183 -11.38 -11.33 17.90
C ALA A 183 -11.08 -9.84 17.65
N PHE A 184 -10.13 -9.51 16.77
CA PHE A 184 -9.84 -8.13 16.35
C PHE A 184 -11.02 -7.52 15.60
N ARG A 185 -11.52 -8.21 14.55
CA ARG A 185 -12.64 -7.72 13.72
C ARG A 185 -13.89 -7.46 14.53
N SER A 186 -14.29 -8.41 15.38
CA SER A 186 -15.49 -8.29 16.24
C SER A 186 -15.38 -7.14 17.24
N GLU A 187 -14.17 -6.81 17.72
CA GLU A 187 -13.96 -5.67 18.59
C GLU A 187 -14.10 -4.34 17.85
N LEU A 188 -13.56 -4.22 16.64
CA LEU A 188 -13.78 -3.02 15.82
C LEU A 188 -15.27 -2.77 15.57
N GLU A 189 -16.01 -3.81 15.23
CA GLU A 189 -17.46 -3.76 15.01
C GLU A 189 -18.19 -3.30 16.29
N SER A 190 -17.83 -3.85 17.44
CA SER A 190 -18.46 -3.49 18.73
C SER A 190 -18.19 -2.05 19.15
N LEU A 191 -17.06 -1.48 18.74
CA LEU A 191 -16.68 -0.08 18.98
C LEU A 191 -17.35 0.91 18.01
N GLY A 192 -17.96 0.41 16.93
CA GLY A 192 -18.74 1.20 15.98
C GLY A 192 -18.14 1.31 14.58
N ALA A 193 -17.04 0.61 14.27
CA ALA A 193 -16.54 0.54 12.89
C ALA A 193 -17.59 -0.15 12.00
N LYS A 194 -17.98 0.51 10.91
CA LYS A 194 -19.02 0.01 9.99
C LYS A 194 -18.46 -0.79 8.82
N ASN A 195 -17.30 -0.37 8.33
CA ASN A 195 -16.65 -0.92 7.15
C ASN A 195 -15.31 -1.55 7.57
N ILE A 196 -15.27 -2.87 7.67
CA ILE A 196 -14.12 -3.63 8.18
C ILE A 196 -13.65 -4.62 7.12
N GLY A 197 -12.44 -4.42 6.63
CA GLY A 197 -11.81 -5.25 5.60
C GLY A 197 -10.58 -5.98 6.11
N ILE A 198 -10.12 -6.96 5.34
CA ILE A 198 -8.89 -7.71 5.61
C ILE A 198 -7.93 -7.57 4.44
N TYR A 199 -6.68 -7.24 4.74
CA TYR A 199 -5.54 -7.41 3.85
C TYR A 199 -4.82 -8.71 4.22
N ILE A 200 -4.69 -9.61 3.24
CA ILE A 200 -4.09 -10.93 3.48
C ILE A 200 -3.55 -11.55 2.18
N GLY A 201 -2.31 -12.06 2.24
CA GLY A 201 -1.71 -12.83 1.14
C GLY A 201 -2.37 -14.20 0.97
N THR A 202 -2.54 -14.64 -0.28
CA THR A 202 -3.22 -15.91 -0.62
C THR A 202 -2.64 -17.11 0.13
N TYR A 203 -1.31 -17.28 0.11
CA TYR A 203 -0.65 -18.40 0.78
C TYR A 203 -0.86 -18.37 2.30
N PHE A 204 -0.75 -17.19 2.92
CA PHE A 204 -0.92 -17.04 4.36
C PHE A 204 -2.35 -17.34 4.80
N MET A 205 -3.34 -16.87 4.03
CA MET A 205 -4.75 -17.18 4.23
C MET A 205 -5.01 -18.69 4.19
N GLU A 206 -4.52 -19.38 3.17
CA GLU A 206 -4.72 -20.82 2.98
C GLU A 206 -3.98 -21.64 4.06
N ASP A 207 -2.69 -21.37 4.30
CA ASP A 207 -1.83 -22.08 5.25
C ASP A 207 -2.35 -22.00 6.70
N HIS A 208 -3.12 -20.96 7.01
CA HIS A 208 -3.67 -20.74 8.35
C HIS A 208 -5.19 -20.79 8.41
N SER A 209 -5.83 -21.16 7.29
CA SER A 209 -7.29 -21.33 7.18
C SER A 209 -8.06 -20.11 7.71
N ILE A 210 -7.58 -18.91 7.38
CA ILE A 210 -8.19 -17.66 7.83
C ILE A 210 -9.42 -17.38 6.98
N SER A 211 -10.57 -17.24 7.64
CA SER A 211 -11.84 -16.94 7.00
C SER A 211 -11.97 -15.46 6.68
N VAL A 212 -12.26 -15.14 5.42
CA VAL A 212 -12.53 -13.78 4.96
C VAL A 212 -14.02 -13.42 4.92
N ASN A 213 -14.91 -14.39 5.15
CA ASN A 213 -16.37 -14.25 4.92
C ASN A 213 -17.10 -13.25 5.83
N LYS A 214 -16.49 -12.85 6.94
CA LYS A 214 -17.06 -11.89 7.89
C LYS A 214 -16.59 -10.45 7.67
N PHE A 215 -15.72 -10.25 6.68
CA PHE A 215 -15.22 -8.92 6.31
C PHE A 215 -16.07 -8.34 5.20
N ASP A 216 -16.22 -7.02 5.22
CA ASP A 216 -16.99 -6.28 4.21
C ASP A 216 -16.23 -6.21 2.88
N ALA A 217 -14.89 -6.30 2.92
CA ALA A 217 -14.05 -6.30 1.75
C ALA A 217 -12.75 -7.08 1.95
N VAL A 218 -12.18 -7.58 0.85
CA VAL A 218 -10.88 -8.28 0.85
C VAL A 218 -9.88 -7.54 -0.02
N TRP A 219 -8.70 -7.31 0.53
CA TRP A 219 -7.55 -6.69 -0.11
C TRP A 219 -6.42 -7.72 -0.19
N MET A 220 -5.88 -7.97 -1.38
CA MET A 220 -4.85 -8.99 -1.56
C MET A 220 -3.57 -8.43 -2.19
N PRO A 221 -2.38 -8.79 -1.67
CA PRO A 221 -1.12 -8.50 -2.33
C PRO A 221 -0.75 -9.57 -3.34
N THR A 222 -0.28 -9.16 -4.52
CA THR A 222 0.48 -10.02 -5.46
C THR A 222 1.31 -9.14 -6.38
N TYR A 223 2.64 -9.26 -6.30
CA TYR A 223 3.54 -8.27 -6.90
C TYR A 223 4.23 -8.72 -8.21
N GLY A 224 4.13 -9.99 -8.59
CA GLY A 224 4.92 -10.51 -9.71
C GLY A 224 6.42 -10.35 -9.42
N SER A 225 7.15 -9.63 -10.28
CA SER A 225 8.56 -9.30 -10.04
C SER A 225 8.79 -8.06 -9.16
N ASP A 226 7.70 -7.39 -8.75
CA ASP A 226 7.68 -6.17 -7.94
C ASP A 226 8.44 -5.00 -8.58
N SER A 227 8.22 -4.79 -9.88
CA SER A 227 8.94 -3.79 -10.67
C SER A 227 8.44 -2.35 -10.49
N GLY A 228 7.36 -2.14 -9.74
CA GLY A 228 6.59 -0.89 -9.69
C GLY A 228 5.39 -0.86 -10.65
N TYR A 229 5.18 -1.91 -11.44
CA TYR A 229 4.07 -2.04 -12.39
C TYR A 229 3.18 -3.25 -12.06
N TYR A 230 1.94 -3.21 -12.54
CA TYR A 230 1.01 -4.33 -12.42
C TYR A 230 1.43 -5.47 -13.37
N GLU A 231 1.76 -6.63 -12.80
CA GLU A 231 2.32 -7.76 -13.54
C GLU A 231 1.58 -9.09 -13.32
N ALA A 232 0.87 -9.23 -12.19
CA ALA A 232 0.28 -10.50 -11.79
C ALA A 232 -0.99 -10.29 -10.94
N LEU A 233 -1.92 -11.23 -11.06
CA LEU A 233 -3.15 -11.28 -10.26
C LEU A 233 -2.98 -12.21 -9.06
N PRO A 234 -3.67 -11.94 -7.92
CA PRO A 234 -3.82 -12.93 -6.87
C PRO A 234 -4.32 -14.27 -7.42
N SER A 235 -3.58 -15.35 -7.12
CA SER A 235 -3.90 -16.70 -7.58
C SER A 235 -4.92 -17.35 -6.64
N THR A 236 -6.17 -16.94 -6.72
CA THR A 236 -7.23 -17.37 -5.79
C THR A 236 -8.62 -17.31 -6.42
N ASP A 237 -9.57 -18.03 -5.85
CA ASP A 237 -10.99 -17.95 -6.17
C ASP A 237 -11.76 -16.99 -5.24
N ILE A 238 -11.07 -16.33 -4.30
CA ILE A 238 -11.67 -15.34 -3.39
C ILE A 238 -12.10 -14.09 -4.17
N ASP A 239 -13.31 -13.61 -3.86
CA ASP A 239 -13.90 -12.40 -4.44
C ASP A 239 -13.31 -11.10 -3.85
N TYR A 240 -12.04 -10.80 -4.14
CA TYR A 240 -11.33 -9.64 -3.60
C TYR A 240 -11.73 -8.31 -4.28
N ASP A 241 -11.74 -7.23 -3.51
CA ASP A 241 -12.13 -5.88 -3.94
C ASP A 241 -10.93 -5.01 -4.33
N LEU A 242 -9.80 -5.19 -3.64
CA LEU A 242 -8.61 -4.38 -3.81
C LEU A 242 -7.37 -5.26 -4.01
N HIS A 243 -6.45 -4.83 -4.85
CA HIS A 243 -5.21 -5.54 -5.16
C HIS A 243 -4.01 -4.61 -4.96
N GLN A 244 -3.14 -4.93 -4.00
CA GLN A 244 -1.81 -4.32 -3.91
C GLN A 244 -0.90 -5.01 -4.91
N TYR A 245 -0.55 -4.31 -5.99
CA TYR A 245 0.14 -4.91 -7.12
C TYR A 245 1.65 -4.68 -7.12
N THR A 246 2.16 -3.82 -6.24
CA THR A 246 3.60 -3.60 -6.07
C THR A 246 3.88 -2.86 -4.77
N SER A 247 5.06 -3.12 -4.18
CA SER A 247 5.64 -2.34 -3.09
C SER A 247 6.68 -1.30 -3.55
N ARG A 248 6.88 -1.21 -4.86
CA ARG A 248 7.98 -0.47 -5.50
C ARG A 248 7.50 0.55 -6.51
N GLY A 249 6.26 0.99 -6.34
CA GLY A 249 5.65 1.98 -7.19
C GLY A 249 6.25 3.37 -7.01
N TRP A 250 5.87 4.25 -7.94
CA TRP A 250 6.20 5.67 -7.90
C TRP A 250 4.91 6.48 -8.00
N SER A 251 4.82 7.54 -7.20
CA SER A 251 3.75 8.53 -7.29
C SER A 251 4.36 9.93 -7.32
N ALA A 252 3.68 10.86 -7.98
CA ALA A 252 4.11 12.25 -7.99
C ALA A 252 4.15 12.81 -6.56
N GLY A 253 5.12 13.67 -6.28
CA GLY A 253 5.26 14.31 -4.98
C GLY A 253 6.05 13.53 -3.93
N ILE A 254 6.62 12.37 -4.25
CA ILE A 254 7.54 11.64 -3.37
C ILE A 254 8.69 11.03 -4.18
N SER A 255 9.87 10.89 -3.54
CA SER A 255 11.06 10.29 -4.18
C SER A 255 11.25 8.81 -3.83
N GLU A 256 10.73 8.42 -2.68
CA GLU A 256 10.68 7.08 -2.14
C GLU A 256 9.66 6.21 -2.89
N VAL A 257 9.81 4.91 -2.74
CA VAL A 257 8.83 3.95 -3.26
C VAL A 257 7.53 3.99 -2.46
N VAL A 258 6.43 3.70 -3.14
CA VAL A 258 5.07 3.69 -2.58
C VAL A 258 4.40 2.38 -2.96
N ASP A 259 3.64 1.84 -2.01
CA ASP A 259 2.78 0.69 -2.24
C ASP A 259 1.57 1.13 -3.07
N LEU A 260 1.37 0.49 -4.23
CA LEU A 260 0.32 0.86 -5.16
C LEU A 260 -0.74 -0.23 -5.27
N ASN A 261 -1.97 0.26 -5.28
CA ASN A 261 -3.18 -0.54 -5.29
C ASN A 261 -4.06 -0.16 -6.46
N GLN A 262 -4.85 -1.13 -6.92
CA GLN A 262 -5.92 -0.94 -7.86
C GLN A 262 -7.16 -1.68 -7.39
N LEU A 263 -8.34 -1.19 -7.79
CA LEU A 263 -9.58 -1.95 -7.69
C LEU A 263 -9.43 -3.24 -8.47
N SER A 264 -10.04 -4.32 -7.95
CA SER A 264 -10.02 -5.62 -8.62
C SER A 264 -10.50 -5.49 -10.08
N PRO A 265 -9.73 -5.97 -11.07
CA PRO A 265 -10.15 -5.93 -12.46
C PRO A 265 -11.32 -6.91 -12.74
N LEU A 266 -11.71 -7.72 -11.75
CA LEU A 266 -12.81 -8.68 -11.83
C LEU A 266 -14.15 -8.10 -11.36
N LYS A 267 -14.17 -6.87 -10.83
CA LYS A 267 -15.38 -6.19 -10.31
C LYS A 267 -15.76 -4.95 -11.10
N ASP A 268 -16.99 -4.48 -10.92
CA ASP A 268 -17.40 -3.15 -11.36
C ASP A 268 -16.60 -2.09 -10.58
N LYS A 269 -15.81 -1.29 -11.30
CA LYS A 269 -14.88 -0.33 -10.67
C LYS A 269 -15.62 0.78 -9.93
N MET A 270 -16.72 1.28 -10.49
CA MET A 270 -17.44 2.41 -9.91
C MET A 270 -18.16 1.99 -8.62
N GLU A 271 -18.81 0.83 -8.62
CA GLU A 271 -19.45 0.25 -7.44
C GLU A 271 -18.42 -0.09 -6.35
N THR A 272 -17.33 -0.75 -6.73
CA THR A 272 -16.26 -1.13 -5.79
C THR A 272 -15.59 0.12 -5.19
N TYR A 273 -15.33 1.14 -6.00
CA TYR A 273 -14.75 2.39 -5.50
C TYR A 273 -15.67 3.06 -4.48
N LYS A 274 -16.97 3.16 -4.77
CA LYS A 274 -17.96 3.72 -3.84
C LYS A 274 -18.03 2.92 -2.55
N LYS A 275 -18.00 1.60 -2.63
CA LYS A 275 -17.96 0.70 -1.46
C LYS A 275 -16.75 1.01 -0.57
N LEU A 276 -15.56 1.18 -1.13
CA LEU A 276 -14.32 1.32 -0.36
C LEU A 276 -14.00 2.75 0.11
N PHE A 277 -14.41 3.77 -0.66
CA PHE A 277 -13.97 5.15 -0.50
C PHE A 277 -15.11 6.17 -0.31
N THR A 278 -16.31 5.70 0.05
CA THR A 278 -17.37 6.57 0.57
C THR A 278 -17.34 6.56 2.09
N VAL A 279 -17.38 7.74 2.72
CA VAL A 279 -17.48 7.85 4.18
C VAL A 279 -18.85 7.29 4.62
N PRO A 280 -18.90 6.37 5.60
CA PRO A 280 -20.17 5.88 6.14
C PRO A 280 -21.01 7.03 6.70
N GLU A 281 -22.33 6.96 6.55
CA GLU A 281 -23.23 7.90 7.24
C GLU A 281 -23.13 7.69 8.76
N SER A 282 -23.10 8.78 9.52
CA SER A 282 -23.23 8.73 10.98
C SER A 282 -24.69 8.49 11.34
N ASP A 283 -24.97 7.44 12.10
CA ASP A 283 -26.28 7.18 12.73
C ASP A 283 -26.71 8.33 13.67
#